data_AF-A0A3D1LI96-F1
#
_entry.id   AF-A0A3D1LI96-F1
#
_cell.length_a   1.000
_cell.length_b   1.000
_cell.length_c   1.000
_cell.angle_alpha   90.00
_cell.angle_beta   90.00
_cell.angle_gamma   90.00
#
_symmetry.space_group_name_H-M   'P 1'
#
loop_
_entity.id
_entity.type
_entity.pdbx_description
1 polymer ?
#
loop_
_entity_poly.entity_id
_entity_poly.type
_entity_poly.pdbx_seq_one_letter_code
_entity_poly.pdbx_strand_id
1 'polypeptide(L)'
;MQTSIRLDFKGSTTLKGIEAHRLHELVLRDLEIYRDAGISEIHERIGDEIPRRLLKDQLRIMVERGEIGKKGKLRLTRYLWTKQSGINQS
;
A
#
# COMPACT_ATOMS: atom_id res chain seq x y z
N MET A 1 25.52 -10.95 -23.51
CA MET A 1 24.11 -11.06 -23.07
C MET A 1 24.06 -11.10 -21.55
N GLN A 2 22.99 -10.53 -20.99
CA GLN A 2 22.56 -10.46 -19.58
C GLN A 2 23.21 -9.37 -18.72
N THR A 3 22.51 -8.24 -18.67
CA THR A 3 22.62 -7.14 -17.70
C THR A 3 22.20 -7.64 -16.32
N SER A 4 23.15 -7.71 -15.38
CA SER A 4 22.85 -7.97 -13.97
C SER A 4 22.14 -6.76 -13.36
N ILE A 5 20.84 -6.86 -13.13
CA ILE A 5 20.10 -5.92 -12.28
C ILE A 5 20.55 -6.21 -10.85
N ARG A 6 21.49 -5.42 -10.33
CA ARG A 6 21.85 -5.44 -8.92
C ARG A 6 20.71 -4.78 -8.15
N LEU A 7 19.90 -5.59 -7.47
CA LEU A 7 19.04 -5.08 -6.40
C LEU A 7 19.93 -4.76 -5.21
N ASP A 8 20.44 -3.54 -5.16
CA ASP A 8 21.05 -2.94 -3.98
C ASP A 8 19.97 -2.75 -2.90
N PHE A 9 19.57 -3.83 -2.24
CA PHE A 9 18.81 -3.78 -0.98
C PHE A 9 19.75 -3.33 0.15
N LYS A 10 20.18 -2.08 0.08
CA LYS A 10 20.94 -1.43 1.14
C LYS A 10 19.95 -0.89 2.17
N GLY A 11 19.62 -1.71 3.15
CA GLY A 11 18.69 -1.32 4.21
C GLY A 11 18.61 -2.34 5.33
N SER A 12 19.69 -2.48 6.08
CA SER A 12 19.62 -2.98 7.45
C SER A 12 18.80 -1.99 8.28
N THR A 13 17.48 -2.18 8.40
CA THR A 13 16.66 -1.41 9.34
C THR A 13 15.70 -2.32 10.06
N THR A 14 15.87 -2.39 11.37
CA THR A 14 14.93 -2.91 12.35
C THR A 14 13.51 -2.48 11.98
N LEU A 15 12.54 -3.37 12.13
CA LEU A 15 11.12 -3.24 11.81
C LEU A 15 10.39 -1.95 12.25
N LYS A 16 11.03 -1.12 13.08
CA LYS A 16 10.62 0.26 13.36
C LYS A 16 10.86 1.24 12.20
N GLY A 17 11.57 0.83 11.15
CA GLY A 17 11.98 1.66 10.01
C GLY A 17 11.58 1.05 8.66
N ILE A 18 10.35 0.52 8.53
CA ILE A 18 9.76 0.31 7.21
C ILE A 18 9.64 1.70 6.59
N GLU A 19 10.42 1.98 5.55
CA GLU A 19 10.26 3.21 4.78
C GLU A 19 8.82 3.29 4.26
N ALA A 20 8.19 4.47 4.35
CA ALA A 20 6.79 4.67 3.97
C ALA A 20 6.51 4.17 2.54
N HIS A 21 7.51 4.25 1.66
CA HIS A 21 7.50 3.72 0.30
C HIS A 21 7.32 2.19 0.25
N ARG A 22 7.92 1.42 1.17
CA ARG A 22 7.75 -0.04 1.21
C ARG A 22 6.34 -0.43 1.63
N LEU A 23 5.75 0.28 2.60
CA LEU A 23 4.36 0.05 3.01
C LEU A 23 3.38 0.32 1.85
N HIS A 24 3.63 1.39 1.10
CA HIS A 24 2.86 1.72 -0.10
C HIS A 24 2.84 0.58 -1.11
N GLU A 25 4.01 0.06 -1.49
CA GLU A 25 4.15 -1.07 -2.43
C GLU A 25 3.44 -2.33 -1.93
N LEU A 26 3.54 -2.64 -0.63
CA LEU A 26 2.88 -3.81 -0.04
C LEU A 26 1.35 -3.70 -0.11
N VAL A 27 0.80 -2.54 0.25
CA VAL A 27 -0.66 -2.27 0.17
C VAL A 27 -1.14 -2.30 -1.27
N LEU A 28 -0.38 -1.69 -2.19
CA LEU A 28 -0.73 -1.65 -3.60
C LEU A 28 -0.78 -3.05 -4.20
N ARG A 29 0.22 -3.88 -3.91
CA ARG A 29 0.30 -5.26 -4.41
C ARG A 29 -0.79 -6.16 -3.81
N ASP A 30 -1.11 -6.00 -2.51
CA ASP A 30 -2.23 -6.70 -1.88
C ASP A 30 -3.55 -6.35 -2.58
N LEU A 31 -3.82 -5.06 -2.77
CA LEU A 31 -5.02 -4.59 -3.46
C LEU A 31 -5.02 -5.02 -4.94
N GLU A 32 -3.87 -5.08 -5.60
CA GLU A 32 -3.79 -5.59 -6.98
C GLU A 32 -4.19 -7.07 -7.08
N ILE A 33 -3.80 -7.90 -6.11
CA ILE A 33 -4.12 -9.33 -6.06
C ILE A 33 -5.59 -9.54 -5.69
N TYR A 34 -6.03 -8.95 -4.58
CA TYR A 34 -7.36 -9.22 -4.02
C TYR A 34 -8.46 -8.34 -4.60
N ARG A 35 -8.11 -7.26 -5.32
CA ARG A 35 -9.00 -6.25 -5.93
C ARG A 35 -9.84 -5.43 -4.95
N ASP A 36 -10.28 -6.03 -3.85
CA ASP A 36 -11.03 -5.37 -2.80
C ASP A 36 -10.66 -5.93 -1.42
N ALA A 37 -10.36 -5.03 -0.47
CA ALA A 37 -10.02 -5.44 0.89
C ALA A 37 -10.39 -4.38 1.93
N GLY A 38 -10.80 -4.82 3.11
CA GLY A 38 -10.96 -3.98 4.29
C GLY A 38 -9.61 -3.72 4.98
N ILE A 39 -9.52 -2.66 5.78
CA ILE A 39 -8.28 -2.32 6.49
C ILE A 39 -7.77 -3.46 7.39
N SER A 40 -8.66 -4.24 8.02
CA SER A 40 -8.27 -5.38 8.84
C SER A 40 -7.71 -6.53 7.99
N GLU A 41 -8.34 -6.83 6.86
CA GLU A 41 -7.87 -7.87 5.93
C GLU A 41 -6.48 -7.52 5.38
N ILE A 42 -6.28 -6.25 4.99
CA ILE A 42 -4.97 -5.75 4.52
C ILE A 42 -3.92 -5.84 5.64
N HIS A 43 -4.29 -5.47 6.87
CA HIS A 43 -3.40 -5.48 8.02
C HIS A 43 -2.95 -6.90 8.38
N GLU A 44 -3.88 -7.87 8.40
CA GLU A 44 -3.59 -9.28 8.64
C GLU A 44 -2.66 -9.88 7.56
N ARG A 45 -2.81 -9.48 6.29
CA ARG A 45 -2.01 -10.01 5.17
C ARG A 45 -0.62 -9.42 5.07
N ILE A 46 -0.49 -8.10 5.27
CA ILE A 46 0.81 -7.43 5.24
C ILE A 46 1.60 -7.74 6.51
N GLY A 47 0.91 -8.03 7.61
CA GLY A 47 1.46 -8.45 8.88
C GLY A 47 1.23 -7.42 9.99
N ASP A 48 0.94 -7.94 11.18
CA ASP A 48 0.69 -7.15 12.40
C ASP A 48 1.90 -6.34 12.87
N GLU A 49 3.07 -6.55 12.25
CA GLU A 49 4.27 -5.73 12.44
C GLU A 49 4.08 -4.27 12.08
N ILE A 50 3.11 -3.96 11.21
CA ILE A 50 2.86 -2.59 10.78
C ILE A 50 1.86 -1.93 11.74
N PRO A 51 2.22 -0.79 12.37
CA PRO A 51 1.28 -0.03 13.16
C PRO A 51 0.04 0.33 12.34
N ARG A 52 -1.15 -0.05 12.83
CA ARG A 52 -2.43 0.21 12.16
C ARG A 52 -2.66 1.68 11.83
N ARG A 53 -2.07 2.60 12.61
CA ARG A 53 -2.09 4.04 12.33
C ARG A 53 -1.37 4.39 11.02
N LEU A 54 -0.18 3.84 10.79
CA LEU A 54 0.59 4.07 9.56
C LEU A 54 -0.15 3.51 8.34
N LEU A 55 -0.71 2.30 8.46
CA LEU A 55 -1.54 1.73 7.39
C LEU A 55 -2.74 2.62 7.06
N LYS A 56 -3.42 3.14 8.07
CA LYS A 56 -4.56 4.06 7.89
C LYS A 56 -4.14 5.36 7.20
N ASP A 57 -3.02 5.94 7.62
CA ASP A 57 -2.48 7.16 7.01
C ASP A 57 -2.07 6.92 5.56
N GLN A 58 -1.44 5.78 5.27
CA GLN A 58 -1.05 5.38 3.92
C GLN A 58 -2.26 5.17 3.01
N LEU A 59 -3.27 4.41 3.45
CA LEU A 59 -4.51 4.20 2.70
C LEU A 59 -5.23 5.51 2.41
N ARG A 60 -5.22 6.46 3.36
CA ARG A 60 -5.77 7.80 3.17
C ARG A 60 -5.04 8.55 2.06
N ILE A 61 -3.70 8.57 2.08
CA ILE A 61 -2.88 9.23 1.05
C ILE A 61 -3.14 8.61 -0.32
N MET A 62 -3.19 7.28 -0.42
CA MET A 62 -3.45 6.58 -1.69
C MET A 62 -4.84 6.89 -2.25
N VAL A 63 -5.85 7.03 -1.38
CA VAL A 63 -7.20 7.47 -1.79
C VAL A 63 -7.18 8.94 -2.23
N GLU A 64 -6.52 9.83 -1.48
CA GLU A 64 -6.37 11.25 -1.83
C GLU A 64 -5.65 11.44 -3.17
N ARG A 65 -4.67 10.59 -3.48
CA ARG A 65 -3.95 10.56 -4.76
C ARG A 65 -4.71 9.89 -5.90
N GLY A 66 -5.84 9.25 -5.62
CA GLY A 66 -6.62 8.51 -6.62
C GLY A 66 -5.97 7.21 -7.08
N GLU A 67 -5.00 6.67 -6.33
CA GLU A 67 -4.35 5.40 -6.63
C GLU A 67 -5.25 4.20 -6.27
N ILE A 68 -6.08 4.37 -5.23
CA ILE A 68 -7.04 3.36 -4.78
C ILE A 68 -8.41 4.01 -4.54
N GLY A 69 -9.46 3.24 -4.77
CA GLY A 69 -10.83 3.61 -4.46
C GLY A 69 -11.18 3.30 -3.00
N LYS A 70 -12.16 4.03 -2.47
CA LYS A 70 -12.75 3.76 -1.16
C LYS A 70 -14.26 3.61 -1.31
N LYS A 71 -14.80 2.47 -0.91
CA LYS A 71 -16.24 2.18 -0.97
C LYS A 71 -16.78 1.81 0.41
N GLY A 72 -17.89 2.42 0.80
CA GLY A 72 -18.58 2.15 2.06
C GLY A 72 -18.55 3.32 3.05
N LYS A 73 -19.35 3.19 4.10
CA LYS A 73 -19.44 4.16 5.20
C LYS A 73 -19.03 3.43 6.49
N LEU A 74 -18.11 4.01 7.26
CA LEU A 74 -17.68 3.54 8.58
C LEU A 74 -16.88 2.22 8.59
N ARG A 75 -17.28 1.24 9.42
CA ARG A 75 -16.53 0.00 9.70
C ARG A 75 -16.46 -0.96 8.51
N LEU A 76 -17.39 -0.83 7.56
CA LEU A 76 -17.48 -1.62 6.34
C LEU A 76 -16.81 -0.91 5.15
N THR A 77 -15.85 -0.01 5.43
CA THR A 77 -15.06 0.60 4.37
C THR A 77 -14.18 -0.47 3.72
N ARG A 78 -14.37 -0.68 2.43
CA ARG A 78 -13.51 -1.50 1.57
C ARG A 78 -12.70 -0.58 0.67
N TYR A 79 -11.43 -0.89 0.53
CA TYR A 79 -10.52 -0.25 -0.40
C TYR A 79 -10.49 -1.09 -1.67
N LEU A 80 -10.57 -0.42 -2.81
CA LEU A 80 -10.66 -1.03 -4.12
C LEU A 80 -9.40 -0.66 -4.88
N TRP A 81 -8.80 -1.63 -5.56
CA TRP A 81 -7.77 -1.31 -6.52
C TRP A 81 -8.41 -0.59 -7.71
N THR A 82 -8.08 0.68 -7.88
CA THR A 82 -8.50 1.47 -9.04
C THR A 82 -7.34 1.54 -9.99
N LYS A 83 -7.39 0.76 -11.06
CA LYS A 83 -6.44 0.94 -12.17
C LYS A 83 -6.69 2.30 -12.80
N GLN A 84 -5.61 3.08 -12.97
CA GLN A 84 -5.53 4.31 -13.75
C GLN A 84 -6.24 5.53 -13.15
N SER A 85 -5.58 6.69 -13.04
CA SER A 85 -4.93 7.36 -14.17
C SER A 85 -3.76 8.22 -13.71
N GLY A 86 -2.59 8.08 -14.34
CA GLY A 86 -1.58 9.11 -14.27
C GLY A 86 -2.07 10.31 -15.07
N ILE A 87 -2.56 11.36 -14.42
CA ILE A 87 -2.64 12.70 -15.01
C ILE A 87 -2.69 13.75 -13.88
N ASN A 88 -1.97 14.85 -14.10
CA ASN A 88 -1.89 16.10 -13.33
C ASN A 88 -0.82 16.18 -12.22
N GLN A 89 0.45 16.21 -12.65
CA GLN A 89 1.34 17.25 -12.13
C GLN A 89 1.12 18.51 -12.97
N SER A 90 0.72 19.60 -12.30
CA SER A 90 0.65 20.96 -12.87
C SER A 90 2.04 21.56 -13.03
#